data_AF-F0RJ83-F1
#
_entry.id   AF-F0RJ83-F1
#
_cell.length_a   1.000
_cell.length_b   1.000
_cell.length_c   1.000
_cell.angle_alpha   90.00
_cell.angle_beta   90.00
_cell.angle_gamma   90.00
#
_symmetry.space_group_name_H-M   'P 1'
#
loop_
_entity.id
_entity.type
_entity.pdbx_description
1 polymer ?
#
loop_
_entity_poly.entity_id
_entity_poly.type
_entity_poly.pdbx_seq_one_letter_code
_entity_poly.pdbx_strand_id
1 'polypeptide(L)'
;MLLLTAALYTALALRMPGLLDQPGTAVHWALTATVTFAWLLTVQVWWQRRTKVTALLAAALSVHFLGNLLNIGLGLREFGSPQYLHSIALGTLFFVLMSTAQLQVVQWMRRTQRWPGTLALIDTLMIAAIAGLGVWVLGLDGLVTRSSGQPLLVGLTLTYSLTQILLDALTVMLLLRGVYDRILWPMIGGLLCFAVADLYMVVGAGAAKPWLSLLWVWGLTLLALGVQQVMHTPVSLRPTPLPPTVRYALRRLPYAALLVCCAVLLAGAAQGSQRQLGITVGTVAVFGLVMLRQAHIAQVNRQMQTELEASRQELEHLAYHDVLTGLSNRASFVHFCEGSLGANEPYVVFSLDLNGFKQINDTFGHAVGDRMLQHAAQQLARTVAAPGRVFRWGGDEFVIVVPGVQRSADADALARLIAVNIRTPMNYRGHQLSVGTSVGYALGRGNRNYETLLSLADDDMYSGKQRSGNSR
;
A
#
# COMPACT_ATOMS: atom_id res chain seq x y z
N MET A 1 -28.09 -31.40 -24.84
CA MET A 1 -27.41 -31.60 -23.54
C MET A 1 -28.37 -31.49 -22.37
N LEU A 2 -29.08 -30.38 -22.13
CA LEU A 2 -30.16 -30.34 -21.11
C LEU A 2 -31.19 -31.47 -21.29
N LEU A 3 -31.56 -31.78 -22.54
CA LEU A 3 -32.41 -32.93 -22.89
C LEU A 3 -31.75 -34.29 -22.60
N LEU A 4 -30.42 -34.41 -22.73
CA LEU A 4 -29.68 -35.63 -22.43
C LEU A 4 -29.61 -35.85 -20.92
N THR A 5 -29.35 -34.78 -20.16
CA THR A 5 -29.39 -34.78 -18.70
C THR A 5 -30.79 -35.14 -18.21
N ALA A 6 -31.83 -34.48 -18.73
CA ALA A 6 -33.21 -34.78 -18.42
C ALA A 6 -33.56 -36.24 -18.76
N ALA A 7 -33.15 -36.75 -19.94
CA ALA A 7 -33.41 -38.13 -20.34
C ALA A 7 -32.72 -39.17 -19.44
N LEU A 8 -31.46 -38.93 -19.02
CA LEU A 8 -30.74 -39.82 -18.10
C LEU A 8 -31.45 -39.91 -16.73
N TYR A 9 -32.01 -38.78 -16.28
CA TYR A 9 -32.77 -38.70 -15.03
C TYR A 9 -34.17 -39.28 -15.12
N THR A 10 -34.88 -39.08 -16.23
CA THR A 10 -36.15 -39.75 -16.49
C THR A 10 -35.94 -41.26 -16.51
N ALA A 11 -34.86 -41.74 -17.13
CA ALA A 11 -34.49 -43.15 -17.07
C ALA A 11 -34.17 -43.62 -15.64
N LEU A 12 -33.56 -42.78 -14.80
CA LEU A 12 -33.30 -43.03 -13.37
C LEU A 12 -34.60 -43.20 -12.57
N ALA A 13 -35.52 -42.24 -12.73
CA ALA A 13 -36.80 -42.18 -12.01
C ALA A 13 -37.73 -43.32 -12.44
N LEU A 14 -37.72 -43.69 -13.73
CA LEU A 14 -38.46 -44.84 -14.25
C LEU A 14 -37.91 -46.19 -13.73
N ARG A 15 -36.61 -46.27 -13.44
CA ARG A 15 -35.96 -47.50 -12.96
C ARG A 15 -36.06 -47.69 -11.44
N MET A 16 -36.41 -46.64 -10.69
CA MET A 16 -36.58 -46.66 -9.24
C MET A 16 -37.89 -45.97 -8.82
N PRO A 17 -39.04 -46.67 -8.85
CA PRO A 17 -40.28 -46.14 -8.29
C PRO A 17 -40.10 -45.85 -6.78
N GLY A 18 -40.38 -44.61 -6.35
CA GLY A 18 -40.14 -44.11 -4.99
C GLY A 18 -38.87 -43.25 -4.81
N LEU A 19 -38.02 -43.15 -5.85
CA LEU A 19 -36.83 -42.27 -5.80
C LEU A 19 -37.21 -40.78 -5.65
N LEU A 20 -38.33 -40.38 -6.27
CA LEU A 20 -38.88 -39.02 -6.17
C LEU A 20 -39.39 -38.71 -4.76
N ASP A 21 -39.72 -39.74 -3.97
CA ASP A 21 -40.25 -39.61 -2.61
C ASP A 21 -39.14 -39.56 -1.55
N GLN A 22 -37.88 -39.80 -1.93
CA GLN A 22 -36.75 -39.70 -1.00
C GLN A 22 -36.40 -38.24 -0.66
N PRO A 23 -36.09 -37.93 0.61
CA PRO A 23 -35.65 -36.60 0.99
C PRO A 23 -34.29 -36.27 0.36
N GLY A 24 -34.25 -35.24 -0.49
CA GLY A 24 -33.02 -34.73 -1.11
C GLY A 24 -32.88 -35.00 -2.61
N THR A 25 -33.78 -35.78 -3.21
CA THR A 25 -33.75 -36.05 -4.66
C THR A 25 -33.91 -34.76 -5.47
N ALA A 26 -34.88 -33.91 -5.13
CA ALA A 26 -35.08 -32.61 -5.77
C ALA A 26 -33.82 -31.72 -5.76
N VAL A 27 -33.01 -31.80 -4.70
CA VAL A 27 -31.76 -31.02 -4.58
C VAL A 27 -30.66 -31.55 -5.50
N HIS A 28 -30.54 -32.88 -5.65
CA HIS A 28 -29.62 -33.49 -6.62
C HIS A 28 -29.97 -33.13 -8.07
N TRP A 29 -31.28 -33.00 -8.35
CA TRP A 29 -31.78 -32.58 -9.66
C TRP A 29 -31.41 -31.11 -9.93
N ALA A 30 -31.66 -30.24 -8.95
CA ALA A 30 -31.28 -28.83 -9.03
C ALA A 30 -29.76 -28.66 -9.23
N LEU A 31 -28.94 -29.43 -8.48
CA LEU A 31 -27.49 -29.44 -8.62
C LEU A 31 -27.08 -29.79 -10.05
N THR A 32 -27.62 -30.89 -10.60
CA THR A 32 -27.21 -31.35 -11.92
C THR A 32 -27.66 -30.41 -13.04
N ALA A 33 -28.87 -29.87 -12.97
CA ALA A 33 -29.33 -28.85 -13.91
C ALA A 33 -28.41 -27.61 -13.87
N THR A 34 -28.03 -27.19 -12.67
CA THR A 34 -27.15 -26.03 -12.45
C THR A 34 -25.74 -26.27 -12.99
N VAL A 35 -25.14 -27.44 -12.72
CA VAL A 35 -23.83 -27.83 -13.26
C VAL A 35 -23.87 -27.81 -14.80
N THR A 36 -24.93 -28.38 -15.40
CA THR A 36 -25.11 -28.43 -16.85
C THR A 36 -25.20 -27.02 -17.44
N PHE A 37 -25.98 -26.14 -16.81
CA PHE A 37 -26.15 -24.76 -17.25
C PHE A 37 -24.85 -23.95 -17.13
N ALA A 38 -24.16 -24.03 -15.98
CA ALA A 38 -22.88 -23.37 -15.75
C ALA A 38 -21.81 -23.83 -16.75
N TRP A 39 -21.77 -25.13 -17.05
CA TRP A 39 -20.88 -25.69 -18.06
C TRP A 39 -21.17 -25.14 -19.47
N LEU A 40 -22.43 -25.19 -19.92
CA LEU A 40 -22.81 -24.66 -21.25
C LEU A 40 -22.42 -23.18 -21.40
N LEU A 41 -22.70 -22.38 -20.37
CA LEU A 41 -22.40 -20.96 -20.37
C LEU A 41 -20.89 -20.71 -20.48
N THR A 42 -20.07 -21.42 -19.70
CA THR A 42 -18.61 -21.24 -19.74
C THR A 42 -17.96 -21.75 -21.02
N VAL A 43 -18.47 -22.82 -21.63
CA VAL A 43 -18.06 -23.28 -22.96
C VAL A 43 -18.40 -22.24 -24.03
N GLN A 44 -19.60 -21.66 -23.98
CA GLN A 44 -20.00 -20.58 -24.88
C GLN A 44 -19.07 -19.36 -24.74
N VAL A 45 -18.73 -18.97 -23.50
CA VAL A 45 -17.77 -17.90 -23.20
C VAL A 45 -16.40 -18.20 -23.77
N TRP A 46 -15.89 -19.42 -23.57
CA TRP A 46 -14.61 -19.83 -24.15
C TRP A 46 -14.62 -19.74 -25.67
N TRP A 47 -15.69 -20.22 -26.31
CA TRP A 47 -15.83 -20.17 -27.77
C TRP A 47 -15.74 -18.74 -28.32
N GLN A 48 -16.36 -17.78 -27.63
CA GLN A 48 -16.38 -16.37 -28.04
C GLN A 48 -15.08 -15.62 -27.74
N ARG A 49 -14.47 -15.80 -26.56
CA ARG A 49 -13.31 -15.02 -26.10
C ARG A 49 -11.95 -15.64 -26.45
N ARG A 50 -11.89 -16.98 -26.58
CA ARG A 50 -10.67 -17.76 -26.90
C ARG A 50 -9.42 -17.43 -26.07
N THR A 51 -9.59 -16.99 -24.82
CA THR A 51 -8.46 -16.71 -23.90
C THR A 51 -8.04 -17.97 -23.13
N LYS A 52 -6.80 -17.99 -22.61
CA LYS A 52 -6.32 -19.06 -21.73
C LYS A 52 -7.17 -19.20 -20.47
N VAL A 53 -7.58 -18.09 -19.86
CA VAL A 53 -8.39 -18.09 -18.63
C VAL A 53 -9.78 -18.69 -18.90
N THR A 54 -10.44 -18.27 -19.98
CA THR A 54 -11.76 -18.82 -20.32
C THR A 54 -11.70 -20.29 -20.73
N ALA A 55 -10.61 -20.73 -21.36
CA ALA A 55 -10.37 -22.15 -21.65
C ALA A 55 -10.24 -22.99 -20.37
N LEU A 56 -9.47 -22.52 -19.38
CA LEU A 56 -9.29 -23.20 -18.10
C LEU A 56 -10.59 -23.28 -17.29
N LEU A 57 -11.40 -22.20 -17.28
CA LEU A 57 -12.71 -22.19 -16.62
C LEU A 57 -13.69 -23.19 -17.28
N ALA A 58 -13.74 -23.22 -18.61
CA ALA A 58 -14.57 -24.17 -19.34
C ALA A 58 -14.11 -25.62 -19.09
N ALA A 59 -12.79 -25.86 -19.07
CA ALA A 59 -12.23 -27.17 -18.73
C ALA A 59 -12.58 -27.60 -17.31
N ALA A 60 -12.47 -26.69 -16.32
CA ALA A 60 -12.84 -26.97 -14.93
C ALA A 60 -14.30 -27.42 -14.83
N LEU A 61 -15.24 -26.64 -15.37
CA LEU A 61 -16.66 -26.98 -15.30
C LEU A 61 -17.01 -28.22 -16.14
N SER A 62 -16.24 -28.53 -17.20
CA SER A 62 -16.38 -29.78 -17.95
C SER A 62 -16.01 -30.99 -17.09
N VAL A 63 -14.92 -30.89 -16.32
CA VAL A 63 -14.50 -31.93 -15.37
C VAL A 63 -15.53 -32.10 -14.26
N HIS A 64 -16.05 -31.00 -13.72
CA HIS A 64 -17.09 -31.05 -12.68
C HIS A 64 -18.40 -31.67 -13.20
N PHE A 65 -18.81 -31.33 -14.42
CA PHE A 65 -19.95 -31.94 -15.10
C PHE A 65 -19.76 -33.44 -15.34
N LEU A 66 -18.59 -33.85 -15.84
CA LEU A 66 -18.26 -35.26 -16.04
C LEU A 66 -18.26 -36.04 -14.72
N GLY A 67 -17.72 -35.45 -13.65
CA GLY A 67 -17.75 -36.02 -12.31
C GLY A 67 -19.18 -36.20 -11.80
N ASN A 68 -20.06 -35.23 -12.03
CA ASN A 68 -21.46 -35.34 -11.68
C ASN A 68 -22.17 -36.46 -12.47
N LEU A 69 -21.94 -36.55 -13.79
CA LEU A 69 -22.48 -37.64 -14.61
C LEU A 69 -21.99 -39.02 -14.17
N LEU A 70 -20.70 -39.14 -13.85
CA LEU A 70 -20.11 -40.38 -13.36
C LEU A 70 -20.73 -40.77 -12.01
N ASN A 71 -20.93 -39.81 -11.11
CA ASN A 71 -21.56 -40.05 -9.81
C ASN A 71 -22.99 -40.59 -9.97
N ILE A 72 -23.79 -39.97 -10.84
CA ILE A 72 -25.14 -40.45 -11.18
C ILE A 72 -25.10 -41.85 -11.80
N GLY A 73 -24.20 -42.08 -12.76
CA GLY A 73 -24.09 -43.36 -13.47
C GLY A 73 -23.60 -44.53 -12.61
N LEU A 74 -22.74 -44.26 -11.62
CA LEU A 74 -22.26 -45.25 -10.66
C LEU A 74 -23.28 -45.50 -9.54
N GLY A 75 -23.98 -44.45 -9.07
CA GLY A 75 -25.08 -44.57 -8.12
C GLY A 75 -26.24 -45.44 -8.64
N LEU A 76 -26.36 -45.60 -9.96
CA LEU A 76 -27.29 -46.52 -10.60
C LEU A 76 -26.89 -48.00 -10.57
N ARG A 77 -25.61 -48.32 -10.38
CA ARG A 77 -25.07 -49.68 -10.60
C ARG A 77 -24.72 -50.42 -9.31
N GLU A 78 -24.20 -49.74 -8.30
CA GLU A 78 -23.80 -50.36 -7.03
C GLU A 78 -24.02 -49.39 -5.86
N PHE A 79 -25.05 -49.65 -5.05
CA PHE A 79 -25.19 -49.00 -3.75
C PHE A 79 -24.20 -49.65 -2.77
N GLY A 80 -23.12 -48.95 -2.40
CA GLY A 80 -22.22 -49.33 -1.31
C GLY A 80 -20.76 -49.66 -1.65
N SER A 81 -20.32 -49.58 -2.91
CA SER A 81 -18.89 -49.71 -3.28
C SER A 81 -18.14 -48.36 -3.13
N PRO A 82 -16.79 -48.27 -3.24
CA PRO A 82 -16.04 -47.06 -2.88
C PRO A 82 -16.22 -45.94 -3.92
N GLN A 83 -17.41 -45.36 -3.95
CA GLN A 83 -17.86 -44.21 -4.77
C GLN A 83 -17.02 -42.94 -4.53
N TYR A 84 -16.14 -42.96 -3.53
CA TYR A 84 -15.37 -41.82 -3.05
C TYR A 84 -14.13 -41.47 -3.89
N LEU A 85 -13.45 -42.46 -4.50
CA LEU A 85 -12.13 -42.18 -5.11
C LEU A 85 -12.24 -41.40 -6.43
N HIS A 86 -13.14 -41.81 -7.33
CA HIS A 86 -13.31 -41.15 -8.63
C HIS A 86 -13.93 -39.76 -8.50
N SER A 87 -14.85 -39.58 -7.56
CA SER A 87 -15.49 -38.29 -7.28
C SER A 87 -14.49 -37.28 -6.70
N ILE A 88 -13.65 -37.71 -5.74
CA ILE A 88 -12.57 -36.86 -5.21
C ILE A 88 -11.56 -36.52 -6.31
N ALA A 89 -11.13 -37.48 -7.14
CA ALA A 89 -10.16 -37.22 -8.20
C ALA A 89 -10.63 -36.14 -9.20
N LEU A 90 -11.88 -36.22 -9.64
CA LEU A 90 -12.47 -35.22 -10.55
C LEU A 90 -12.72 -33.88 -9.84
N GLY A 91 -13.11 -33.91 -8.57
CA GLY A 91 -13.20 -32.71 -7.73
C GLY A 91 -11.85 -32.00 -7.59
N THR A 92 -10.78 -32.75 -7.29
CA THR A 92 -9.41 -32.21 -7.21
C THR A 92 -8.99 -31.57 -8.52
N LEU A 93 -9.24 -32.23 -9.65
CA LEU A 93 -8.90 -31.67 -10.96
C LEU A 93 -9.69 -30.38 -11.25
N PHE A 94 -10.95 -30.28 -10.83
CA PHE A 94 -11.73 -29.05 -10.92
C PHE A 94 -11.05 -27.89 -10.17
N PHE A 95 -10.67 -28.07 -8.90
CA PHE A 95 -10.02 -27.02 -8.11
C PHE A 95 -8.62 -26.65 -8.63
N VAL A 96 -7.87 -27.61 -9.15
CA VAL A 96 -6.58 -27.34 -9.83
C VAL A 96 -6.79 -26.44 -11.05
N LEU A 97 -7.76 -26.74 -11.90
CA LEU A 97 -8.07 -25.94 -13.09
C LEU A 97 -8.57 -24.53 -12.72
N MET A 98 -9.41 -24.41 -11.69
CA MET A 98 -9.85 -23.11 -11.18
C MET A 98 -8.68 -22.28 -10.61
N SER A 99 -7.81 -22.90 -9.83
CA SER A 99 -6.65 -22.23 -9.22
C SER A 99 -5.65 -21.78 -10.28
N THR A 100 -5.39 -22.61 -11.27
CA THR A 100 -4.52 -22.25 -12.40
C THR A 100 -5.12 -21.12 -13.25
N ALA A 101 -6.44 -21.09 -13.46
CA ALA A 101 -7.12 -19.97 -14.11
C ALA A 101 -6.90 -18.66 -13.35
N GLN A 102 -7.04 -18.65 -12.03
CA GLN A 102 -6.78 -17.46 -11.20
C GLN A 102 -5.31 -17.05 -11.21
N LEU A 103 -4.37 -17.99 -11.16
CA LEU A 103 -2.94 -17.70 -11.26
C LEU A 103 -2.59 -17.04 -12.60
N GLN A 104 -3.24 -17.42 -13.71
CA GLN A 104 -3.07 -16.73 -14.99
C GLN A 104 -3.54 -15.27 -14.93
N VAL A 105 -4.62 -14.97 -14.20
CA VAL A 105 -5.07 -13.59 -13.96
C VAL A 105 -4.01 -12.82 -13.16
N VAL A 106 -3.49 -13.41 -12.09
CA VAL A 106 -2.44 -12.80 -11.25
C VAL A 106 -1.15 -12.53 -12.04
N GLN A 107 -0.74 -13.47 -12.90
CA GLN A 107 0.42 -13.29 -13.79
C GLN A 107 0.18 -12.18 -14.81
N TRP A 108 -1.03 -12.10 -15.39
CA TRP A 108 -1.41 -11.02 -16.28
C TRP A 108 -1.37 -9.65 -15.56
N MET A 109 -1.82 -9.56 -14.31
CA MET A 109 -1.71 -8.35 -13.50
C MET A 109 -0.24 -7.95 -13.27
N ARG A 110 0.64 -8.93 -13.01
CA ARG A 110 2.07 -8.68 -12.86
C ARG A 110 2.68 -8.08 -14.14
N ARG A 111 2.34 -8.63 -15.31
CA ARG A 111 2.83 -8.14 -16.61
C ARG A 111 2.31 -6.74 -16.95
N THR A 112 1.12 -6.39 -16.48
CA THR A 112 0.47 -5.10 -16.75
C THR A 112 0.75 -4.04 -15.68
N GLN A 113 1.73 -4.28 -14.79
CA GLN A 113 2.06 -3.41 -13.64
C GLN A 113 0.88 -3.14 -12.68
N ARG A 114 -0.13 -3.99 -12.70
CA ARG A 114 -1.27 -3.98 -11.76
C ARG A 114 -1.05 -4.92 -10.58
N TRP A 115 0.21 -5.25 -10.31
CA TRP A 115 0.59 -6.18 -9.26
C TRP A 115 0.18 -5.63 -7.89
N PRO A 116 -0.47 -6.45 -7.04
CA PRO A 116 -0.93 -6.03 -5.72
C PRO A 116 0.20 -5.79 -4.69
N GLY A 117 1.48 -5.85 -5.07
CA GLY A 117 2.61 -5.58 -4.18
C GLY A 117 2.92 -6.73 -3.21
N THR A 118 4.10 -6.67 -2.59
CA THR A 118 4.63 -7.73 -1.71
C THR A 118 3.74 -7.96 -0.48
N LEU A 119 3.18 -6.91 0.11
CA LEU A 119 2.30 -7.03 1.28
C LEU A 119 1.05 -7.88 1.00
N ALA A 120 0.45 -7.76 -0.19
CA ALA A 120 -0.73 -8.53 -0.54
C ALA A 120 -0.41 -10.02 -0.72
N LEU A 121 0.78 -10.35 -1.25
CA LEU A 121 1.24 -11.72 -1.33
C LEU A 121 1.40 -12.32 0.07
N ILE A 122 2.02 -11.57 1.00
CA ILE A 122 2.17 -12.02 2.39
C ILE A 122 0.81 -12.21 3.05
N ASP A 123 -0.11 -11.24 2.92
CA ASP A 123 -1.48 -11.35 3.45
C ASP A 123 -2.21 -12.59 2.90
N THR A 124 -2.02 -12.90 1.62
CA THR A 124 -2.61 -14.07 0.94
C THR A 124 -2.06 -15.37 1.48
N LEU A 125 -0.74 -15.47 1.63
CA LEU A 125 -0.08 -16.63 2.21
C LEU A 125 -0.50 -16.84 3.67
N MET A 126 -0.68 -15.74 4.42
CA MET A 126 -1.19 -15.80 5.79
C MET A 126 -2.60 -16.38 5.85
N ILE A 127 -3.51 -15.88 5.02
CA ILE A 127 -4.91 -16.36 4.97
C ILE A 127 -4.93 -17.84 4.58
N ALA A 128 -4.14 -18.25 3.58
CA ALA A 128 -4.03 -19.65 3.17
C ALA A 128 -3.50 -20.54 4.31
N ALA A 129 -2.44 -20.12 4.99
CA ALA A 129 -1.84 -20.88 6.09
C ALA A 129 -2.83 -21.03 7.27
N ILE A 130 -3.55 -19.97 7.61
CA ILE A 130 -4.56 -19.98 8.68
C ILE A 130 -5.74 -20.89 8.32
N ALA A 131 -6.27 -20.78 7.09
CA ALA A 131 -7.35 -21.64 6.62
C ALA A 131 -6.93 -23.11 6.59
N GLY A 132 -5.72 -23.41 6.11
CA GLY A 132 -5.17 -24.77 6.11
C GLY A 132 -5.00 -25.35 7.50
N LEU A 133 -4.52 -24.56 8.46
CA LEU A 133 -4.44 -24.97 9.86
C LEU A 133 -5.84 -25.22 10.46
N GLY A 134 -6.82 -24.37 10.13
CA GLY A 134 -8.22 -24.54 10.51
C GLY A 134 -8.78 -25.88 10.03
N VAL A 135 -8.69 -26.14 8.73
CA VAL A 135 -9.15 -27.39 8.11
C VAL A 135 -8.43 -28.61 8.68
N TRP A 136 -7.12 -28.50 8.94
CA TRP A 136 -6.33 -29.55 9.59
C TRP A 136 -6.87 -29.92 10.97
N VAL A 137 -7.01 -28.93 11.85
CA VAL A 137 -7.42 -29.12 13.26
C VAL A 137 -8.86 -29.61 13.36
N LEU A 138 -9.74 -29.11 12.50
CA LEU A 138 -11.18 -29.36 12.58
C LEU A 138 -11.61 -30.73 12.06
N GLY A 139 -10.83 -31.41 11.23
CA GLY A 139 -11.22 -32.76 10.78
C GLY A 139 -10.34 -33.44 9.73
N LEU A 140 -9.53 -32.69 8.97
CA LEU A 140 -8.73 -33.27 7.89
C LEU A 140 -7.70 -34.28 8.40
N ASP A 141 -7.05 -34.02 9.54
CA ASP A 141 -6.16 -34.98 10.20
C ASP A 141 -6.87 -36.32 10.44
N GLY A 142 -8.05 -36.31 11.04
CA GLY A 142 -8.82 -37.52 11.32
C GLY A 142 -9.30 -38.26 10.05
N LEU A 143 -9.51 -37.56 8.93
CA LEU A 143 -9.79 -38.19 7.63
C LEU A 143 -8.54 -38.86 7.04
N VAL A 144 -7.38 -38.22 7.15
CA VAL A 144 -6.08 -38.74 6.71
C VAL A 144 -5.69 -39.97 7.53
N THR A 145 -5.82 -39.93 8.86
CA THR A 145 -5.49 -41.07 9.73
C THR A 145 -6.37 -42.28 9.42
N ARG A 146 -7.68 -42.08 9.24
CA ARG A 146 -8.63 -43.14 8.86
C ARG A 146 -8.34 -43.76 7.49
N SER A 147 -7.77 -42.97 6.58
CA SER A 147 -7.47 -43.38 5.21
C SER A 147 -6.01 -43.78 5.00
N SER A 148 -5.21 -43.89 6.06
CA SER A 148 -3.75 -44.12 6.00
C SER A 148 -3.34 -45.40 5.23
N GLY A 149 -4.23 -46.41 5.17
CA GLY A 149 -4.03 -47.62 4.36
C GLY A 149 -4.21 -47.42 2.84
N GLN A 150 -4.61 -46.22 2.38
CA GLN A 150 -4.87 -45.91 0.97
C GLN A 150 -4.12 -44.63 0.55
N PRO A 151 -2.83 -44.71 0.18
CA PRO A 151 -1.98 -43.54 -0.05
C PRO A 151 -2.49 -42.63 -1.18
N LEU A 152 -3.09 -43.21 -2.22
CA LEU A 152 -3.70 -42.44 -3.31
C LEU A 152 -4.87 -41.58 -2.84
N LEU A 153 -5.74 -42.12 -1.98
CA LEU A 153 -6.89 -41.40 -1.43
C LEU A 153 -6.43 -40.25 -0.51
N VAL A 154 -5.41 -40.50 0.31
CA VAL A 154 -4.79 -39.47 1.16
C VAL A 154 -4.21 -38.34 0.29
N GLY A 155 -3.40 -38.69 -0.72
CA GLY A 155 -2.81 -37.72 -1.64
C GLY A 155 -3.85 -36.86 -2.36
N LEU A 156 -4.93 -37.48 -2.85
CA LEU A 156 -6.03 -36.77 -3.51
C LEU A 156 -6.78 -35.84 -2.55
N THR A 157 -7.05 -36.27 -1.31
CA THR A 157 -7.76 -35.47 -0.30
C THR A 157 -6.93 -34.26 0.16
N LEU A 158 -5.63 -34.44 0.36
CA LEU A 158 -4.70 -33.34 0.66
C LEU A 158 -4.63 -32.35 -0.51
N THR A 159 -4.49 -32.86 -1.73
CA THR A 159 -4.42 -32.01 -2.94
C THR A 159 -5.72 -31.22 -3.14
N TYR A 160 -6.87 -31.87 -2.95
CA TYR A 160 -8.20 -31.22 -2.96
C TYR A 160 -8.22 -30.03 -1.99
N SER A 161 -7.90 -30.28 -0.72
CA SER A 161 -7.98 -29.27 0.33
C SER A 161 -7.01 -28.11 0.07
N LEU A 162 -5.76 -28.40 -0.30
CA LEU A 162 -4.74 -27.39 -0.57
C LEU A 162 -5.09 -26.51 -1.77
N THR A 163 -5.63 -27.10 -2.83
CA THR A 163 -6.01 -26.35 -4.05
C THR A 163 -7.22 -25.47 -3.81
N GLN A 164 -8.19 -25.92 -3.01
CA GLN A 164 -9.31 -25.09 -2.57
C GLN A 164 -8.84 -23.89 -1.71
N ILE A 165 -8.01 -24.14 -0.70
CA ILE A 165 -7.46 -23.07 0.15
C ILE A 165 -6.68 -22.05 -0.68
N LEU A 166 -5.88 -22.51 -1.66
CA LEU A 166 -5.17 -21.64 -2.57
C LEU A 166 -6.15 -20.78 -3.41
N LEU A 167 -7.20 -21.40 -3.94
CA LEU A 167 -8.23 -20.71 -4.72
C LEU A 167 -8.91 -19.60 -3.90
N ASP A 168 -9.31 -19.90 -2.66
CA ASP A 168 -9.96 -18.93 -1.78
C ASP A 168 -9.01 -17.80 -1.39
N ALA A 169 -7.76 -18.12 -1.06
CA ALA A 169 -6.75 -17.13 -0.71
C ALA A 169 -6.46 -16.18 -1.89
N LEU A 170 -6.28 -16.71 -3.11
CA LEU A 170 -6.09 -15.90 -4.32
C LEU A 170 -7.32 -15.02 -4.60
N THR A 171 -8.52 -15.52 -4.35
CA THR A 171 -9.77 -14.74 -4.47
C THR A 171 -9.78 -13.55 -3.52
N VAL A 172 -9.42 -13.78 -2.24
CA VAL A 172 -9.31 -12.70 -1.25
C VAL A 172 -8.21 -11.70 -1.62
N MET A 173 -7.06 -12.14 -2.13
CA MET A 173 -5.99 -11.26 -2.62
C MET A 173 -6.50 -10.25 -3.65
N LEU A 174 -7.26 -10.75 -4.63
CA LEU A 174 -7.79 -9.96 -5.74
C LEU A 174 -8.87 -8.97 -5.26
N LEU A 175 -9.64 -9.36 -4.24
CA LEU A 175 -10.58 -8.48 -3.52
C LEU A 175 -9.90 -7.34 -2.77
N LEU A 176 -8.91 -7.65 -1.93
CA LEU A 176 -8.22 -6.69 -1.06
C LEU A 176 -7.61 -5.52 -1.83
N ARG A 177 -7.34 -5.72 -3.12
CA ARG A 177 -6.66 -4.75 -3.98
C ARG A 177 -7.57 -4.01 -4.93
N GLY A 178 -8.88 -4.24 -4.83
CA GLY A 178 -9.87 -3.53 -5.63
C GLY A 178 -9.71 -3.77 -7.13
N VAL A 179 -9.05 -4.87 -7.52
CA VAL A 179 -8.91 -5.26 -8.93
C VAL A 179 -10.23 -5.85 -9.44
N TYR A 180 -11.11 -6.22 -8.52
CA TYR A 180 -12.47 -6.63 -8.79
C TYR A 180 -13.45 -5.46 -8.72
N ASP A 181 -14.00 -5.11 -9.88
CA ASP A 181 -15.22 -4.32 -9.99
C ASP A 181 -16.42 -5.12 -9.42
N ARG A 182 -17.55 -4.45 -9.14
CA ARG A 182 -18.76 -5.09 -8.58
C ARG A 182 -19.22 -6.34 -9.36
N ILE A 183 -18.83 -6.41 -10.63
CA ILE A 183 -19.05 -7.49 -11.60
C ILE A 183 -18.53 -8.85 -11.14
N LEU A 184 -17.53 -8.90 -10.25
CA LEU A 184 -16.87 -10.15 -9.86
C LEU A 184 -17.34 -10.67 -8.49
N TRP A 185 -18.25 -9.96 -7.82
CA TRP A 185 -18.87 -10.39 -6.56
C TRP A 185 -19.64 -11.70 -6.66
N PRO A 186 -20.40 -12.01 -7.73
CA PRO A 186 -21.02 -13.32 -7.87
C PRO A 186 -19.97 -14.43 -7.88
N MET A 187 -18.87 -14.25 -8.60
CA MET A 187 -17.82 -15.27 -8.67
C MET A 187 -17.20 -15.56 -7.30
N ILE A 188 -16.99 -14.52 -6.50
CA ILE A 188 -16.50 -14.61 -5.12
C ILE A 188 -17.50 -15.30 -4.20
N GLY A 189 -18.77 -14.88 -4.24
CA GLY A 189 -19.84 -15.51 -3.47
C GLY A 189 -19.96 -16.99 -3.81
N GLY A 190 -19.77 -17.34 -5.08
CA GLY A 190 -19.74 -18.71 -5.55
C GLY A 190 -18.64 -19.54 -4.89
N LEU A 191 -17.40 -19.05 -4.89
CA LEU A 191 -16.27 -19.72 -4.24
C LEU A 191 -16.45 -19.85 -2.72
N LEU A 192 -16.98 -18.82 -2.07
CA LEU A 192 -17.29 -18.87 -0.63
C LEU A 192 -18.35 -19.93 -0.30
N CYS A 193 -19.36 -20.11 -1.15
CA CYS A 193 -20.33 -21.20 -0.97
C CYS A 193 -19.67 -22.58 -1.02
N PHE A 194 -18.72 -22.80 -1.95
CA PHE A 194 -17.92 -24.02 -2.00
C PHE A 194 -17.07 -24.20 -0.73
N ALA A 195 -16.37 -23.14 -0.30
CA ALA A 195 -15.55 -23.15 0.92
C ALA A 195 -16.36 -23.55 2.16
N VAL A 196 -17.55 -22.98 2.34
CA VAL A 196 -18.43 -23.29 3.47
C VAL A 196 -18.97 -24.72 3.38
N ALA A 197 -19.38 -25.16 2.19
CA ALA A 197 -19.92 -26.51 1.98
C ALA A 197 -18.87 -27.59 2.27
N ASP A 198 -17.65 -27.39 1.78
CA ASP A 198 -16.56 -28.34 1.93
C ASP A 198 -16.00 -28.35 3.36
N LEU A 199 -15.92 -27.18 4.01
CA LEU A 199 -15.57 -27.10 5.43
C LEU A 199 -16.58 -27.89 6.28
N TYR A 200 -17.87 -27.76 6.01
CA TYR A 200 -18.89 -28.54 6.70
C TYR A 200 -18.73 -30.04 6.45
N MET A 201 -18.39 -30.47 5.23
CA MET A 201 -18.12 -31.88 4.92
C MET A 201 -16.95 -32.44 5.73
N VAL A 202 -15.89 -31.66 5.88
CA VAL A 202 -14.70 -32.04 6.66
C VAL A 202 -15.02 -32.13 8.16
N VAL A 203 -15.75 -31.15 8.70
CA VAL A 203 -16.11 -31.07 10.14
C VAL A 203 -17.19 -32.10 10.52
N GLY A 204 -18.22 -32.25 9.69
CA GLY A 204 -19.42 -33.07 9.96
C GLY A 204 -19.24 -34.57 9.74
N ALA A 205 -17.99 -35.06 9.68
CA ALA A 205 -17.62 -36.45 9.45
C ALA A 205 -18.23 -37.08 8.17
N GLY A 206 -18.51 -36.26 7.14
CA GLY A 206 -18.97 -36.75 5.83
C GLY A 206 -20.46 -37.02 5.69
N ALA A 207 -21.29 -36.73 6.70
CA ALA A 207 -22.75 -36.84 6.56
C ALA A 207 -23.31 -35.64 5.78
N ALA A 208 -23.40 -35.78 4.45
CA ALA A 208 -23.99 -34.77 3.58
C ALA A 208 -25.49 -34.61 3.90
N LYS A 209 -25.86 -33.50 4.54
CA LYS A 209 -27.27 -33.14 4.72
C LYS A 209 -27.84 -32.61 3.41
N PRO A 210 -29.12 -32.86 3.07
CA PRO A 210 -29.70 -32.41 1.80
C PRO A 210 -29.60 -30.90 1.56
N TRP A 211 -29.66 -30.08 2.61
CA TRP A 211 -29.52 -28.62 2.49
C TRP A 211 -28.09 -28.19 2.12
N LEU A 212 -27.08 -28.99 2.43
CA LEU A 212 -25.68 -28.69 2.11
C LEU A 212 -25.46 -28.64 0.61
N SER A 213 -26.17 -29.51 -0.13
CA SER A 213 -26.14 -29.53 -1.59
C SER A 213 -26.64 -28.23 -2.22
N LEU A 214 -27.47 -27.45 -1.52
CA LEU A 214 -27.89 -26.12 -1.96
C LEU A 214 -26.71 -25.14 -2.01
N LEU A 215 -25.69 -25.29 -1.15
CA LEU A 215 -24.51 -24.42 -1.20
C LEU A 215 -23.68 -24.67 -2.47
N TRP A 216 -23.49 -25.91 -2.90
CA TRP A 216 -22.85 -26.18 -4.20
C TRP A 216 -23.70 -25.69 -5.39
N VAL A 217 -25.03 -25.80 -5.30
CA VAL A 217 -25.96 -25.23 -6.30
C VAL A 217 -25.78 -23.72 -6.41
N TRP A 218 -25.87 -23.01 -5.29
CA TRP A 218 -25.66 -21.55 -5.26
C TRP A 218 -24.25 -21.18 -5.69
N GLY A 219 -23.25 -21.96 -5.27
CA GLY A 219 -21.85 -21.82 -5.66
C GLY A 219 -21.68 -21.78 -7.17
N LEU A 220 -22.18 -22.80 -7.86
CA LEU A 220 -22.12 -22.92 -9.31
C LEU A 220 -22.97 -21.86 -10.03
N THR A 221 -24.14 -21.53 -9.50
CA THR A 221 -25.02 -20.50 -10.05
C THR A 221 -24.32 -19.14 -10.04
N LEU A 222 -23.72 -18.78 -8.91
CA LEU A 222 -23.01 -17.52 -8.73
C LEU A 222 -21.71 -17.46 -9.57
N LEU A 223 -20.98 -18.57 -9.69
CA LEU A 223 -19.86 -18.68 -10.64
C LEU A 223 -20.31 -18.45 -12.09
N ALA A 224 -21.42 -19.07 -12.51
CA ALA A 224 -21.97 -18.89 -13.86
C ALA A 224 -22.40 -17.45 -14.12
N LEU A 225 -23.11 -16.83 -13.16
CA LEU A 225 -23.50 -15.42 -13.24
C LEU A 225 -22.28 -14.50 -13.34
N GLY A 226 -21.22 -14.77 -12.55
CA GLY A 226 -19.97 -14.02 -12.61
C GLY A 226 -19.30 -14.11 -13.99
N VAL A 227 -19.24 -15.30 -14.56
CA VAL A 227 -18.69 -15.50 -15.92
C VAL A 227 -19.54 -14.78 -16.98
N GLN A 228 -20.86 -14.85 -16.86
CA GLN A 228 -21.78 -14.14 -17.76
C GLN A 228 -21.62 -12.62 -17.67
N GLN A 229 -21.46 -12.07 -16.47
CA GLN A 229 -21.33 -10.63 -16.26
C GLN A 229 -20.00 -10.09 -16.83
N VAL A 230 -18.92 -10.86 -16.75
CA VAL A 230 -17.64 -10.57 -17.41
C VAL A 230 -17.79 -10.51 -18.95
N MET A 231 -18.74 -11.26 -19.52
CA MET A 231 -18.95 -11.25 -20.97
C MET A 231 -19.59 -9.97 -21.48
N HIS A 232 -20.60 -9.49 -20.78
CA HIS A 232 -21.42 -8.36 -21.23
C HIS A 232 -20.85 -7.00 -20.82
N THR A 233 -19.90 -6.97 -19.89
CA THR A 233 -19.32 -5.70 -19.48
C THR A 233 -18.04 -5.41 -20.27
N PRO A 234 -17.97 -4.31 -21.05
CA PRO A 234 -16.69 -3.87 -21.58
C PRO A 234 -15.78 -3.62 -20.38
N VAL A 235 -14.60 -4.24 -20.36
CA VAL A 235 -13.65 -4.12 -19.24
C VAL A 235 -13.20 -2.67 -19.15
N SER A 236 -13.94 -1.82 -18.44
CA SER A 236 -13.48 -0.48 -18.09
C SER A 236 -12.36 -0.66 -17.08
N LEU A 237 -11.13 -0.44 -17.56
CA LEU A 237 -9.87 -0.75 -16.90
C LEU A 237 -9.58 0.09 -15.64
N ARG A 238 -10.54 0.90 -15.16
CA ARG A 238 -10.38 1.72 -13.97
C ARG A 238 -10.97 1.00 -12.77
N PRO A 239 -10.17 0.56 -11.79
CA PRO A 239 -10.70 -0.01 -10.57
C PRO A 239 -11.61 1.04 -9.92
N THR A 240 -12.88 0.70 -9.71
CA THR A 240 -13.78 1.51 -8.90
C THR A 240 -13.25 1.41 -7.46
N PRO A 241 -12.83 2.52 -6.83
CA PRO A 241 -12.31 2.44 -5.48
C PRO A 241 -13.40 1.93 -4.54
N LEU A 242 -13.10 0.86 -3.81
CA LEU A 242 -14.01 0.33 -2.79
C LEU A 242 -14.38 1.43 -1.79
N PRO A 243 -15.63 1.41 -1.24
CA PRO A 243 -16.02 2.32 -0.18
C PRO A 243 -14.99 2.31 0.95
N PRO A 244 -14.68 3.48 1.56
CA PRO A 244 -13.64 3.58 2.59
C PRO A 244 -13.87 2.63 3.77
N THR A 245 -15.12 2.38 4.16
CA THR A 245 -15.51 1.41 5.19
C THR A 245 -15.13 -0.03 4.82
N VAL A 246 -15.44 -0.45 3.60
CA VAL A 246 -15.11 -1.79 3.08
C VAL A 246 -13.60 -1.96 2.99
N ARG A 247 -12.90 -0.97 2.45
CA ARG A 247 -11.43 -0.96 2.36
C ARG A 247 -10.77 -1.04 3.74
N TYR A 248 -11.33 -0.36 4.74
CA TYR A 248 -10.85 -0.40 6.12
C TYR A 248 -11.05 -1.77 6.77
N ALA A 249 -12.24 -2.37 6.62
CA ALA A 249 -12.55 -3.71 7.11
C ALA A 249 -11.64 -4.78 6.47
N LEU A 250 -11.47 -4.72 5.15
CA LEU A 250 -10.62 -5.62 4.38
C LEU A 250 -9.14 -5.55 4.81
N ARG A 251 -8.60 -4.36 5.09
CA ARG A 251 -7.24 -4.21 5.61
C ARG A 251 -7.03 -4.82 7.00
N ARG A 252 -8.12 -5.08 7.75
CA ARG A 252 -8.07 -5.72 9.07
C ARG A 252 -8.28 -7.24 9.03
N LEU A 253 -8.64 -7.79 7.87
CA LEU A 253 -8.92 -9.21 7.70
C LEU A 253 -7.77 -10.13 8.17
N PRO A 254 -6.48 -9.82 7.95
CA PRO A 254 -5.39 -10.64 8.48
C PRO A 254 -5.37 -10.73 10.01
N TYR A 255 -5.80 -9.69 10.72
CA TYR A 255 -5.89 -9.71 12.19
C TYR A 255 -7.08 -10.55 12.68
N ALA A 256 -8.22 -10.46 11.99
CA ALA A 256 -9.36 -11.33 12.27
C ALA A 256 -9.00 -12.80 12.03
N ALA A 257 -8.29 -13.10 10.94
CA ALA A 257 -7.78 -14.44 10.65
C ALA A 257 -6.83 -14.94 11.76
N LEU A 258 -5.96 -14.07 12.30
CA LEU A 258 -5.07 -14.42 13.40
C LEU A 258 -5.84 -14.76 14.68
N LEU A 259 -6.90 -14.01 15.01
CA LEU A 259 -7.78 -14.33 16.15
C LEU A 259 -8.45 -15.69 15.99
N VAL A 260 -8.94 -15.99 14.77
CA VAL A 260 -9.50 -17.31 14.44
C VAL A 260 -8.44 -18.40 14.58
N CYS A 261 -7.21 -18.16 14.13
CA CYS A 261 -6.08 -19.08 14.31
C CYS A 261 -5.85 -19.39 15.80
N CYS A 262 -5.78 -18.36 16.66
CA CYS A 262 -5.63 -18.55 18.10
C CYS A 262 -6.79 -19.36 18.69
N ALA A 263 -8.04 -19.08 18.30
CA ALA A 263 -9.20 -19.83 18.76
C ALA A 263 -9.16 -21.31 18.34
N VAL A 264 -8.76 -21.60 17.09
CA VAL A 264 -8.57 -22.95 16.56
C VAL A 264 -7.48 -23.70 17.33
N LEU A 265 -6.35 -23.03 17.62
CA LEU A 265 -5.25 -23.62 18.38
C LEU A 265 -5.64 -23.96 19.81
N LEU A 266 -6.39 -23.07 20.48
CA LEU A 266 -6.92 -23.32 21.83
C LEU A 266 -7.92 -24.49 21.84
N ALA A 267 -8.82 -24.54 20.86
CA ALA A 267 -9.76 -25.64 20.71
C ALA A 267 -9.05 -26.98 20.41
N GLY A 268 -7.98 -26.96 19.62
CA GLY A 268 -7.15 -28.13 19.33
C GLY A 268 -6.34 -28.61 20.53
N ALA A 269 -5.79 -27.70 21.34
CA ALA A 269 -5.06 -28.03 22.56
C ALA A 269 -5.94 -28.74 23.61
N ALA A 270 -7.23 -28.40 23.66
CA ALA A 270 -8.20 -29.04 24.55
C ALA A 270 -8.56 -30.49 24.15
N GLN A 271 -8.26 -30.94 22.92
CA GLN A 271 -8.68 -32.24 22.38
C GLN A 271 -7.67 -33.40 22.51
N GLY A 272 -6.51 -33.20 23.16
CA GLY A 272 -5.54 -34.28 23.45
C GLY A 272 -4.49 -34.56 22.36
N SER A 273 -3.40 -35.25 22.74
CA SER A 273 -2.03 -35.10 22.21
C SER A 273 -1.68 -35.71 20.83
N GLN A 274 -2.58 -36.37 20.11
CA GLN A 274 -2.20 -37.04 18.84
C GLN A 274 -2.07 -36.09 17.62
N ARG A 275 -2.46 -34.82 17.72
CA ARG A 275 -2.48 -33.86 16.59
C ARG A 275 -1.30 -32.88 16.54
N GLN A 276 -0.25 -33.10 17.34
CA GLN A 276 0.75 -32.06 17.65
C GLN A 276 1.62 -31.61 16.46
N LEU A 277 2.00 -32.49 15.53
CA LEU A 277 2.95 -32.14 14.46
C LEU A 277 2.35 -31.11 13.49
N GLY A 278 1.15 -31.37 12.95
CA GLY A 278 0.49 -30.46 12.00
C GLY A 278 0.13 -29.12 12.62
N ILE A 279 -0.29 -29.12 13.89
CA ILE A 279 -0.55 -27.91 14.67
C ILE A 279 0.73 -27.09 14.84
N THR A 280 1.84 -27.73 15.19
CA THR A 280 3.13 -27.05 15.41
C THR A 280 3.66 -26.45 14.11
N VAL A 281 3.67 -27.23 13.02
CA VAL A 281 4.13 -26.76 11.70
C VAL A 281 3.26 -25.60 11.21
N GLY A 282 1.93 -25.71 11.32
CA GLY A 282 1.03 -24.64 10.93
C GLY A 282 1.19 -23.37 11.78
N THR A 283 1.37 -23.51 13.09
CA THR A 283 1.59 -22.37 13.99
C THR A 283 2.90 -21.65 13.66
N VAL A 284 3.99 -22.39 13.45
CA VAL A 284 5.29 -21.82 13.07
C VAL A 284 5.19 -21.11 11.71
N ALA A 285 4.51 -21.70 10.74
CA ALA A 285 4.30 -21.09 9.43
C ALA A 285 3.49 -19.78 9.52
N VAL A 286 2.37 -19.78 10.25
CA VAL A 286 1.56 -18.57 10.47
C VAL A 286 2.37 -17.50 11.20
N PHE A 287 3.09 -17.86 12.26
CA PHE A 287 3.92 -16.92 13.01
C PHE A 287 5.03 -16.31 12.13
N GLY A 288 5.73 -17.13 11.34
CA GLY A 288 6.75 -16.66 10.40
C GLY A 288 6.20 -15.67 9.38
N LEU A 289 5.01 -15.94 8.82
CA LEU A 289 4.34 -15.03 7.89
C LEU A 289 3.89 -13.73 8.56
N VAL A 290 3.39 -13.79 9.80
CA VAL A 290 3.08 -12.59 10.60
C VAL A 290 4.33 -11.76 10.81
N MET A 291 5.45 -12.38 11.18
CA MET A 291 6.72 -11.69 11.40
C MET A 291 7.23 -11.03 10.10
N LEU A 292 7.18 -11.72 8.97
CA LEU A 292 7.53 -11.15 7.66
C LEU A 292 6.65 -9.95 7.30
N ARG A 293 5.34 -10.05 7.58
CA ARG A 293 4.40 -8.95 7.38
C ARG A 293 4.76 -7.75 8.24
N GLN A 294 5.02 -7.97 9.53
CA GLN A 294 5.36 -6.89 10.47
C GLN A 294 6.70 -6.24 10.11
N ALA A 295 7.70 -7.04 9.71
CA ALA A 295 9.00 -6.53 9.25
C ALA A 295 8.85 -5.63 8.00
N HIS A 296 8.05 -6.05 7.02
CA HIS A 296 7.79 -5.25 5.82
C HIS A 296 7.07 -3.92 6.16
N ILE A 297 6.06 -3.96 7.04
CA ILE A 297 5.37 -2.73 7.48
C ILE A 297 6.33 -1.81 8.22
N ALA A 298 7.17 -2.34 9.10
CA ALA A 298 8.18 -1.56 9.83
C ALA A 298 9.20 -0.92 8.88
N GLN A 299 9.64 -1.62 7.84
CA GLN A 299 10.53 -1.06 6.81
C GLN A 299 9.89 0.11 6.06
N VAL A 300 8.65 -0.06 5.60
CA VAL A 300 7.92 1.01 4.90
C VAL A 300 7.68 2.21 5.81
N ASN A 301 7.31 1.98 7.08
CA ASN A 301 7.13 3.05 8.05
C ASN A 301 8.43 3.81 8.32
N ARG A 302 9.57 3.12 8.43
CA ARG A 302 10.89 3.77 8.59
C ARG A 302 11.23 4.64 7.40
N GLN A 303 11.00 4.17 6.18
CA GLN A 303 11.21 4.97 4.96
C GLN A 303 10.36 6.24 4.96
N MET A 304 9.06 6.11 5.28
CA MET A 304 8.16 7.26 5.39
C MET A 304 8.60 8.25 6.48
N GLN A 305 9.11 7.76 7.61
CA GLN A 305 9.65 8.62 8.66
C GLN A 305 10.90 9.38 8.20
N THR A 306 11.84 8.71 7.52
CA THR A 306 13.04 9.37 6.99
C THR A 306 12.71 10.42 5.92
N GLU A 307 11.74 10.13 5.05
CA GLU A 307 11.27 11.10 4.05
C GLU A 307 10.60 12.31 4.70
N LEU A 308 9.78 12.08 5.73
CA LEU A 308 9.13 13.14 6.49
C LEU A 308 10.15 14.02 7.23
N GLU A 309 11.16 13.41 7.86
CA GLU A 309 12.24 14.13 8.54
C GLU A 309 13.07 14.95 7.57
N ALA A 310 13.44 14.40 6.41
CA ALA A 310 14.16 15.12 5.37
C ALA A 310 13.35 16.31 4.82
N SER A 311 12.06 16.09 4.52
CA SER A 311 11.17 17.16 4.06
C SER A 311 10.99 18.24 5.12
N ARG A 312 10.90 17.87 6.40
CA ARG A 312 10.84 18.83 7.51
C ARG A 312 12.13 19.66 7.62
N GLN A 313 13.30 19.04 7.51
CA GLN A 313 14.58 19.75 7.52
C GLN A 313 14.70 20.73 6.35
N GLU A 314 14.25 20.34 5.16
CA GLU A 314 14.22 21.20 3.98
C GLU A 314 13.28 22.40 4.21
N LEU A 315 12.08 22.17 4.74
CA LEU A 315 11.13 23.24 5.08
C LEU A 315 11.67 24.18 6.16
N GLU A 316 12.31 23.64 7.20
CA GLU A 316 12.96 24.44 8.24
C GLU A 316 14.12 25.28 7.65
N HIS A 317 14.92 24.71 6.77
CA HIS A 317 16.00 25.44 6.09
C HIS A 317 15.43 26.59 5.22
N LEU A 318 14.39 26.33 4.43
CA LEU A 318 13.71 27.35 3.62
C LEU A 318 13.03 28.43 4.47
N ALA A 319 12.51 28.07 5.64
CA ALA A 319 11.87 29.01 6.55
C ALA A 319 12.87 30.00 7.19
N TYR A 320 14.12 29.60 7.41
CA TYR A 320 15.10 30.36 8.19
C TYR A 320 16.34 30.81 7.40
N HIS A 321 16.57 30.33 6.19
CA HIS A 321 17.70 30.72 5.34
C HIS A 321 17.24 31.32 4.01
N ASP A 322 18.06 32.22 3.48
CA ASP A 322 17.90 32.76 2.13
C ASP A 322 18.54 31.81 1.11
N VAL A 323 17.75 31.33 0.15
CA VAL A 323 18.15 30.30 -0.82
C VAL A 323 19.32 30.75 -1.71
N LEU A 324 19.42 32.04 -2.02
CA LEU A 324 20.45 32.55 -2.91
C LEU A 324 21.81 32.69 -2.21
N THR A 325 21.82 33.28 -1.01
CA THR A 325 23.06 33.62 -0.30
C THR A 325 23.48 32.60 0.75
N GLY A 326 22.58 31.73 1.20
CA GLY A 326 22.79 30.80 2.31
C GLY A 326 22.80 31.44 3.69
N LEU A 327 22.70 32.78 3.78
CA LEU A 327 22.60 33.51 5.04
C LEU A 327 21.26 33.24 5.72
N SER A 328 21.19 33.52 7.01
CA SER A 328 19.91 33.59 7.71
C SER A 328 19.00 34.64 7.04
N ASN A 329 17.72 34.35 6.90
CA ASN A 329 16.76 35.29 6.29
C ASN A 329 16.14 36.24 7.33
N ARG A 330 15.21 37.07 6.87
CA ARG A 330 14.40 37.96 7.72
C ARG A 330 13.69 37.25 8.88
N ALA A 331 13.12 36.06 8.67
CA ALA A 331 12.43 35.32 9.74
C ALA A 331 13.41 34.87 10.83
N SER A 332 14.63 34.46 10.44
CA SER A 332 15.71 34.15 11.38
C SER A 332 16.16 35.35 12.21
N PHE A 333 16.16 36.55 11.64
CA PHE A 333 16.50 37.77 12.39
C PHE A 333 15.48 38.01 13.51
N VAL A 334 14.18 37.98 13.18
CA VAL A 334 13.10 38.16 14.16
C VAL A 334 13.23 37.13 15.28
N HIS A 335 13.38 35.85 14.93
CA HIS A 335 13.53 34.78 15.91
C HIS A 335 14.80 34.95 16.78
N PHE A 336 15.91 35.41 16.20
CA PHE A 336 17.14 35.68 16.93
C PHE A 336 16.95 36.82 17.94
N CYS A 337 16.29 37.91 17.54
CA CYS A 337 16.03 39.05 18.41
C CYS A 337 15.08 38.70 19.57
N GLU A 338 14.04 37.89 19.33
CA GLU A 338 13.08 37.49 20.35
C GLU A 338 13.66 36.49 21.37
N GLY A 339 14.56 35.60 20.94
CA GLY A 339 14.99 34.44 21.74
C GLY A 339 16.45 34.41 22.20
N SER A 340 17.37 35.10 21.53
CA SER A 340 18.82 34.93 21.74
C SER A 340 19.51 36.09 22.46
N LEU A 341 18.83 37.23 22.63
CA LEU A 341 19.40 38.40 23.30
C LEU A 341 19.08 38.35 24.79
N GLY A 342 20.11 38.20 25.64
CA GLY A 342 19.94 38.20 27.09
C GLY A 342 19.36 39.51 27.61
N ALA A 343 18.62 39.47 28.71
CA ALA A 343 17.80 40.59 29.23
C ALA A 343 18.55 41.93 29.43
N ASN A 344 19.88 41.93 29.50
CA ASN A 344 20.68 43.16 29.63
C ASN A 344 21.98 43.13 28.80
N GLU A 345 22.08 42.23 27.82
CA GLU A 345 23.27 42.13 26.97
C GLU A 345 23.28 43.27 25.95
N PRO A 346 24.38 44.03 25.82
CA PRO A 346 24.51 45.04 24.80
C PRO A 346 24.78 44.41 23.43
N TYR A 347 24.27 45.04 22.38
CA TYR A 347 24.50 44.63 21.01
C TYR A 347 24.37 45.83 20.08
N VAL A 348 24.83 45.65 18.85
CA VAL A 348 24.59 46.61 17.76
C VAL A 348 23.84 45.92 16.64
N VAL A 349 22.89 46.63 16.05
CA VAL A 349 22.22 46.25 14.80
C VAL A 349 22.72 47.18 13.71
N PHE A 350 23.24 46.62 12.62
CA PHE A 350 23.57 47.37 11.40
C PHE A 350 22.52 47.09 10.34
N SER A 351 22.13 48.14 9.62
CA SER A 351 21.38 48.03 8.37
C SER A 351 22.29 48.41 7.20
N LEU A 352 22.19 47.65 6.12
CA LEU A 352 23.06 47.75 4.95
C LEU A 352 22.25 47.69 3.66
N ASP A 353 22.63 48.54 2.70
CA ASP A 353 22.11 48.57 1.34
C ASP A 353 23.30 48.61 0.35
N LEU A 354 23.28 47.78 -0.70
CA LEU A 354 24.38 47.72 -1.68
C LEU A 354 24.28 48.87 -2.71
N ASN A 355 25.26 49.77 -2.66
CA ASN A 355 25.34 50.86 -3.62
C ASN A 355 25.85 50.37 -4.98
N GLY A 356 25.12 50.69 -6.05
CA GLY A 356 25.49 50.33 -7.43
C GLY A 356 25.04 48.93 -7.87
N PHE A 357 24.35 48.18 -7.01
CA PHE A 357 23.88 46.84 -7.34
C PHE A 357 22.93 46.81 -8.54
N LYS A 358 21.99 47.77 -8.62
CA LYS A 358 21.08 47.91 -9.76
C LYS A 358 21.83 48.09 -11.09
N GLN A 359 22.93 48.85 -11.10
CA GLN A 359 23.74 49.05 -12.30
C GLN A 359 24.40 47.74 -12.78
N ILE A 360 24.79 46.86 -11.85
CA ILE A 360 25.31 45.52 -12.19
C ILE A 360 24.19 44.68 -12.84
N ASN A 361 22.99 44.68 -12.27
CA ASN A 361 21.84 43.98 -12.86
C ASN A 361 21.53 44.49 -14.27
N ASP A 362 21.47 45.81 -14.45
CA ASP A 362 21.11 46.44 -15.72
C ASP A 362 22.19 46.21 -16.79
N THR A 363 23.48 46.14 -16.41
CA THR A 363 24.60 46.01 -17.35
C THR A 363 24.95 44.54 -17.66
N PHE A 364 24.92 43.66 -16.67
CA PHE A 364 25.41 42.28 -16.78
C PHE A 364 24.33 41.21 -16.61
N GLY A 365 23.10 41.62 -16.30
CA GLY A 365 21.95 40.76 -16.10
C GLY A 365 21.81 40.22 -14.67
N HIS A 366 20.59 39.81 -14.31
CA HIS A 366 20.25 39.33 -12.97
C HIS A 366 21.09 38.15 -12.49
N ALA A 367 21.48 37.22 -13.37
CA ALA A 367 22.33 36.10 -12.99
C ALA A 367 23.72 36.53 -12.48
N VAL A 368 24.25 37.67 -12.94
CA VAL A 368 25.51 38.25 -12.44
C VAL A 368 25.26 39.03 -11.15
N GLY A 369 24.14 39.71 -11.02
CA GLY A 369 23.70 40.30 -9.76
C GLY A 369 23.56 39.26 -8.65
N ASP A 370 22.97 38.09 -8.94
CA ASP A 370 22.84 36.99 -7.98
C ASP A 370 24.21 36.53 -7.45
N ARG A 371 25.20 36.41 -8.34
CA ARG A 371 26.59 36.11 -7.93
C ARG A 371 27.22 37.22 -7.11
N MET A 372 26.92 38.48 -7.44
CA MET A 372 27.38 39.62 -6.66
C MET A 372 26.78 39.63 -5.25
N LEU A 373 25.50 39.26 -5.09
CA LEU A 373 24.86 39.09 -3.79
C LEU A 373 25.51 37.95 -2.98
N GLN A 374 25.79 36.81 -3.62
CA GLN A 374 26.51 35.70 -3.00
C GLN A 374 27.92 36.12 -2.53
N HIS A 375 28.64 36.87 -3.36
CA HIS A 375 29.97 37.38 -3.02
C HIS A 375 29.90 38.38 -1.87
N ALA A 376 28.96 39.33 -1.90
CA ALA A 376 28.73 40.28 -0.81
C ALA A 376 28.40 39.56 0.50
N ALA A 377 27.50 38.58 0.46
CA ALA A 377 27.15 37.73 1.61
C ALA A 377 28.37 37.03 2.23
N GLN A 378 29.25 36.47 1.39
CA GLN A 378 30.50 35.85 1.86
C GLN A 378 31.46 36.87 2.50
N GLN A 379 31.61 38.06 1.92
CA GLN A 379 32.46 39.11 2.50
C GLN A 379 31.91 39.60 3.84
N LEU A 380 30.60 39.79 3.95
CA LEU A 380 29.93 40.19 5.19
C LEU A 380 30.13 39.12 6.28
N ALA A 381 29.86 37.85 5.97
CA ALA A 381 30.02 36.76 6.93
C ALA A 381 31.46 36.64 7.45
N ARG A 382 32.46 36.81 6.56
CA ARG A 382 33.88 36.79 6.93
C ARG A 382 34.30 38.00 7.76
N THR A 383 33.77 39.18 7.44
CA THR A 383 34.12 40.43 8.12
C THR A 383 33.56 40.47 9.54
N VAL A 384 32.33 40.03 9.71
CA VAL A 384 31.64 40.05 11.00
C VAL A 384 32.18 38.95 11.92
N ALA A 385 32.33 37.72 11.38
CA ALA A 385 32.72 36.52 12.12
C ALA A 385 31.87 36.26 13.40
N ALA A 386 32.11 35.14 14.08
CA ALA A 386 31.45 34.89 15.38
C ALA A 386 32.01 35.85 16.44
N PRO A 387 31.16 36.41 17.35
CA PRO A 387 29.77 36.04 17.62
C PRO A 387 28.70 36.80 16.80
N GLY A 388 29.09 37.62 15.83
CA GLY A 388 28.14 38.36 15.01
C GLY A 388 27.41 37.50 13.98
N ARG A 389 26.22 37.94 13.57
CA ARG A 389 25.34 37.23 12.64
C ARG A 389 24.90 38.16 11.51
N VAL A 390 24.89 37.63 10.29
CA VAL A 390 24.47 38.33 9.08
C VAL A 390 23.16 37.72 8.59
N PHE A 391 22.19 38.59 8.32
CA PHE A 391 20.88 38.25 7.80
C PHE A 391 20.66 38.95 6.46
N ARG A 392 20.07 38.26 5.48
CA ARG A 392 19.57 38.93 4.27
C ARG A 392 18.13 39.37 4.52
N TRP A 393 17.90 40.67 4.43
CA TRP A 393 16.59 41.26 4.74
C TRP A 393 15.63 41.17 3.55
N GLY A 394 16.15 41.40 2.35
CA GLY A 394 15.45 41.31 1.07
C GLY A 394 16.26 42.01 -0.03
N GLY A 395 16.09 41.62 -1.29
CA GLY A 395 16.79 42.29 -2.41
C GLY A 395 18.32 42.35 -2.20
N ASP A 396 18.85 43.57 -2.12
CA ASP A 396 20.24 43.93 -1.84
C ASP A 396 20.47 44.47 -0.42
N GLU A 397 19.53 44.24 0.49
CA GLU A 397 19.58 44.68 1.87
C GLU A 397 20.06 43.56 2.82
N PHE A 398 20.94 43.93 3.74
CA PHE A 398 21.47 43.03 4.77
C PHE A 398 21.35 43.66 6.15
N VAL A 399 21.13 42.83 7.15
CA VAL A 399 21.10 43.22 8.57
C VAL A 399 22.16 42.44 9.31
N ILE A 400 22.93 43.09 10.17
CA ILE A 400 23.95 42.44 10.99
C ILE A 400 23.65 42.70 12.46
N VAL A 401 23.72 41.66 13.28
CA VAL A 401 23.65 41.80 14.74
C VAL A 401 24.94 41.32 15.37
N VAL A 402 25.57 42.17 16.20
CA VAL A 402 26.80 41.83 16.92
C VAL A 402 26.61 42.03 18.42
N PRO A 403 26.59 40.93 19.20
CA PRO A 403 26.56 40.99 20.67
C PRO A 403 27.84 41.62 21.25
N GLY A 404 27.73 42.21 22.45
CA GLY A 404 28.84 42.76 23.22
C GLY A 404 29.25 44.20 22.89
N VAL A 405 28.72 44.79 21.82
CA VAL A 405 29.10 46.15 21.38
C VAL A 405 28.34 47.21 22.18
N GLN A 406 29.06 48.06 22.91
CA GLN A 406 28.49 49.09 23.79
C GLN A 406 28.77 50.53 23.36
N ARG A 407 29.91 50.77 22.70
CA ARG A 407 30.38 52.12 22.38
C ARG A 407 30.18 52.41 20.90
N SER A 408 29.70 53.61 20.57
CA SER A 408 29.56 54.07 19.18
C SER A 408 30.87 53.96 18.41
N ALA A 409 32.01 54.28 19.04
CA ALA A 409 33.32 54.16 18.41
C ALA A 409 33.66 52.74 17.92
N ASP A 410 33.22 51.70 18.66
CA ASP A 410 33.43 50.31 18.28
C ASP A 410 32.50 49.91 17.11
N ALA A 411 31.24 50.38 17.15
CA ALA A 411 30.29 50.21 16.05
C ALA A 411 30.74 50.93 14.77
N ASP A 412 31.24 52.16 14.88
CA ASP A 412 31.80 52.95 13.78
C ASP A 412 33.00 52.26 13.13
N ALA A 413 33.89 51.69 13.95
CA ALA A 413 35.05 50.95 13.46
C ALA A 413 34.62 49.72 12.65
N LEU A 414 33.63 48.97 13.14
CA LEU A 414 33.08 47.82 12.43
C LEU A 414 32.30 48.22 11.16
N ALA A 415 31.51 49.29 11.20
CA ALA A 415 30.82 49.83 10.02
C ALA A 415 31.81 50.20 8.91
N ARG A 416 32.92 50.86 9.26
CA ARG A 416 34.00 51.17 8.31
C ARG A 416 34.65 49.91 7.75
N LEU A 417 34.92 48.92 8.60
CA LEU A 417 35.51 47.65 8.18
C LEU A 417 34.60 46.91 7.18
N ILE A 418 33.31 46.84 7.48
CA ILE A 418 32.27 46.29 6.60
C ILE A 418 32.26 47.02 5.26
N ALA A 419 32.21 48.35 5.28
CA ALA A 419 32.16 49.17 4.07
C ALA A 419 33.41 49.05 3.19
N VAL A 420 34.58 48.79 3.78
CA VAL A 420 35.83 48.52 3.06
C VAL A 420 35.84 47.12 2.47
N ASN A 421 35.55 46.10 3.28
CA ASN A 421 35.69 44.71 2.85
C ASN A 421 34.66 44.30 1.79
N ILE A 422 33.46 44.89 1.81
CA ILE A 422 32.44 44.57 0.80
C ILE A 422 32.83 45.04 -0.61
N ARG A 423 33.71 46.05 -0.70
CA ARG A 423 34.22 46.57 -1.98
C ARG A 423 35.23 45.63 -2.64
N THR A 424 35.63 44.54 -1.97
CA THR A 424 36.52 43.52 -2.54
C THR A 424 35.94 43.03 -3.87
N PRO A 425 36.64 43.23 -5.01
CA PRO A 425 36.07 42.95 -6.32
C PRO A 425 35.85 41.45 -6.55
N MET A 426 34.75 41.12 -7.21
CA MET A 426 34.47 39.82 -7.79
C MET A 426 34.96 39.80 -9.25
N ASN A 427 35.75 38.80 -9.62
CA ASN A 427 36.15 38.61 -11.02
C ASN A 427 35.05 37.87 -11.79
N TYR A 428 34.54 38.49 -12.87
CA TYR A 428 33.60 37.87 -13.78
C TYR A 428 34.05 38.08 -15.23
N ARG A 429 34.45 36.99 -15.90
CA ARG A 429 34.91 36.99 -17.30
C ARG A 429 36.01 38.03 -17.60
N GLY A 430 36.90 38.28 -16.65
CA GLY A 430 37.99 39.25 -16.79
C GLY A 430 37.62 40.68 -16.37
N HIS A 431 36.36 40.95 -16.02
CA HIS A 431 35.94 42.21 -15.40
C HIS A 431 36.03 42.11 -13.87
N GLN A 432 36.60 43.13 -13.24
CA GLN A 432 36.50 43.30 -11.79
C GLN A 432 35.24 44.10 -11.48
N LEU A 433 34.26 43.43 -10.88
CA LEU A 433 32.99 44.03 -10.46
C LEU A 433 33.04 44.26 -8.96
N SER A 434 32.63 45.44 -8.50
CA SER A 434 32.52 45.74 -7.07
C SER A 434 31.27 46.56 -6.79
N VAL A 435 30.78 46.43 -5.56
CA VAL A 435 29.68 47.24 -5.02
C VAL A 435 30.17 48.00 -3.80
N GLY A 436 29.61 49.18 -3.59
CA GLY A 436 29.72 49.83 -2.30
C GLY A 436 28.60 49.35 -1.37
N THR A 437 28.61 49.83 -0.14
CA THR A 437 27.45 49.70 0.74
C THR A 437 27.28 50.99 1.53
N SER A 438 26.04 51.34 1.83
CA SER A 438 25.70 52.30 2.87
C SER A 438 25.45 51.51 4.14
N VAL A 439 26.04 51.92 5.26
CA VAL A 439 25.90 51.24 6.56
C VAL A 439 25.40 52.25 7.57
N GLY A 440 24.31 51.92 8.26
CA GLY A 440 23.87 52.62 9.46
C GLY A 440 23.74 51.66 10.62
N TYR A 441 23.74 52.16 11.85
CA TYR A 441 23.64 51.30 13.03
C TYR A 441 22.84 51.90 14.19
N ALA A 442 22.34 51.01 15.04
CA ALA A 442 21.72 51.35 16.31
C ALA A 442 22.26 50.47 17.43
N LEU A 443 22.61 51.09 18.55
CA LEU A 443 23.03 50.38 19.77
C LEU A 443 21.79 49.95 20.57
N GLY A 444 21.71 48.66 20.85
CA GLY A 444 20.66 48.03 21.65
C GLY A 444 21.19 47.46 22.96
N ARG A 445 20.27 47.26 23.91
CA ARG A 445 20.51 46.53 25.17
C ARG A 445 19.26 45.77 25.54
N GLY A 446 19.42 44.51 25.94
CA GLY A 446 18.32 43.67 26.40
C GLY A 446 17.30 43.35 25.29
N ASN A 447 16.09 42.99 25.67
CA ASN A 447 15.01 42.70 24.73
C ASN A 447 14.27 44.00 24.32
N ARG A 448 15.01 44.97 23.75
CA ARG A 448 14.38 46.14 23.13
C ARG A 448 13.65 45.70 21.86
N ASN A 449 12.51 46.33 21.59
CA ASN A 449 11.74 46.13 20.37
C ASN A 449 12.67 46.28 19.15
N TYR A 450 12.86 45.19 18.41
CA TYR A 450 13.84 45.11 17.33
C TYR A 450 13.42 45.98 16.14
N GLU A 451 12.12 46.18 15.91
CA GLU A 451 11.61 47.03 14.85
C GLU A 451 12.07 48.49 15.05
N THR A 452 12.08 48.96 16.29
CA THR A 452 12.56 50.31 16.64
C THR A 452 14.05 50.46 16.38
N LEU A 453 14.86 49.47 16.75
CA LEU A 453 16.31 49.51 16.53
C LEU A 453 16.66 49.41 15.04
N LEU A 454 15.94 48.59 14.28
CA LEU A 454 16.13 48.49 12.84
C LEU A 454 15.77 49.81 12.16
N SER A 455 14.65 50.44 12.54
CA SER A 455 14.26 51.77 12.04
C SER A 455 15.33 52.83 12.32
N LEU A 456 15.91 52.83 13.53
CA LEU A 456 16.99 53.76 13.87
C LEU A 456 18.26 53.52 13.05
N ALA A 457 18.60 52.25 12.79
CA ALA A 457 19.73 51.89 11.95
C ALA A 457 19.51 52.28 10.47
N ASP A 458 18.28 52.13 9.97
CA ASP A 458 17.88 52.56 8.62
C ASP A 458 17.95 54.09 8.47
N ASP A 459 17.47 54.84 9.47
CA ASP A 459 17.53 56.30 9.48
C ASP A 459 19.00 56.80 9.48
N ASP A 460 19.86 56.18 10.29
CA ASP A 460 21.30 56.46 10.30
C ASP A 460 21.94 56.18 8.94
N MET A 461 21.62 55.03 8.34
CA MET A 461 22.09 54.63 7.00
C MET A 461 21.67 55.66 5.94
N TYR A 462 20.39 56.06 5.94
CA TYR A 462 19.84 56.98 4.97
C TYR A 462 20.47 58.38 5.10
N SER A 463 20.69 58.85 6.34
CA SER A 463 21.37 60.12 6.61
C SER A 463 22.82 60.11 6.09
N GLY A 464 23.53 58.99 6.24
CA GLY A 464 24.88 58.79 5.70
C GLY A 464 24.90 58.75 4.17
N LYS A 465 23.90 58.10 3.56
CA LYS A 465 23.74 58.00 2.10
C LYS A 465 23.49 59.37 1.46
N GLN A 466 22.70 60.25 2.08
CA GLN A 466 22.49 61.62 1.59
C GLN A 466 23.76 62.49 1.66
N ARG A 467 24.53 62.38 2.75
CA ARG A 467 25.82 63.10 2.89
C ARG A 467 26.85 62.65 1.85
N SER A 468 26.84 61.37 1.52
CA SER A 468 27.73 60.76 0.53
C SER A 468 27.27 61.02 -0.92
N GLY A 469 25.96 61.05 -1.16
CA GLY A 469 25.34 61.27 -2.48
C GLY A 469 25.37 62.72 -2.96
N ASN A 470 25.50 63.70 -2.05
CA ASN A 470 25.75 65.11 -2.38
C ASN A 470 27.22 65.43 -2.65
N SER A 471 28.10 64.42 -2.61
CA SER A 471 29.51 64.53 -2.98
C SER A 471 29.71 63.95 -4.39
N ARG A 472 29.14 64.61 -5.41
CA ARG A 472 29.44 64.34 -6.82
C ARG A 472 30.10 65.52 -7.46
#